data_AF-A0A920NV65-F1
#
_entry.id   AF-A0A920NV65-F1
#
_cell.length_a   1.000
_cell.length_b   1.000
_cell.length_c   1.000
_cell.angle_alpha   90.00
_cell.angle_beta   90.00
_cell.angle_gamma   90.00
#
_symmetry.space_group_name_H-M   'P 1'
#
loop_
_entity.id
_entity.type
_entity.pdbx_description
1 polymer ?
#
loop_
_entity_poly.entity_id
_entity_poly.type
_entity_poly.pdbx_seq_one_letter_code
_entity_poly.pdbx_strand_id
1 'polypeptide(L)' 'MQGITEWIKNWKTRNWKTASKKPVLNKELWKRLDNLTNLHSVEWKWVKGHSGHRENEIADQLANKGIDEI' A
#
# COMPACT_ATOMS: atom_id res chain seq x y z
N MET A 1 4.85 -1.93 -6.81
CA MET A 1 5.64 -1.41 -5.67
C MET A 1 5.72 0.12 -5.62
N GLN A 2 5.54 0.81 -6.74
CA GLN A 2 5.85 2.24 -6.90
C GLN A 2 5.08 3.21 -5.98
N GLY A 3 3.88 2.85 -5.49
CA GLY A 3 3.07 3.74 -4.65
C GLY A 3 3.81 4.24 -3.41
N ILE A 4 4.22 3.32 -2.53
CA ILE A 4 4.88 3.65 -1.25
C ILE A 4 6.36 4.04 -1.42
N THR A 5 7.04 3.52 -2.46
CA THR A 5 8.48 3.73 -2.63
C THR A 5 8.84 4.97 -3.45
N GLU A 6 8.00 5.33 -4.43
CA GLU A 6 8.28 6.40 -5.40
C GLU A 6 7.22 7.50 -5.36
N TRP A 7 5.94 7.16 -5.54
CA TRP A 7 4.89 8.14 -5.79
C TRP A 7 4.56 8.97 -4.56
N ILE A 8 4.65 8.39 -3.36
CA ILE A 8 4.27 9.07 -2.12
C ILE A 8 5.08 10.34 -1.86
N LYS A 9 6.36 10.37 -2.28
CA LYS A 9 7.22 11.56 -2.19
C LYS A 9 6.62 12.71 -3.00
N ASN A 10 6.21 12.44 -4.24
CA ASN A 10 5.59 13.42 -5.13
C ASN A 10 4.17 13.82 -4.69
N TRP A 11 3.41 12.89 -4.12
CA TRP A 11 2.09 13.21 -3.59
C TRP A 11 2.19 14.13 -2.38
N LYS A 12 3.13 13.89 -1.46
CA LYS A 12 3.36 14.77 -0.31
C LYS A 12 3.72 16.19 -0.73
N THR A 13 4.64 16.35 -1.69
CA THR A 13 5.04 17.68 -2.21
C THR A 13 3.89 18.40 -2.94
N ARG A 14 2.97 17.66 -3.56
CA ARG A 14 1.81 18.20 -4.27
C ARG A 14 0.53 18.28 -3.43
N ASN A 15 0.66 18.25 -2.10
CA ASN A 15 -0.47 18.27 -1.16
C ASN A 15 -1.55 17.21 -1.50
N TRP A 16 -1.09 15.99 -1.80
CA TRP A 16 -1.89 14.82 -2.13
C TRP A 16 -2.81 15.00 -3.34
N LYS A 17 -2.30 15.65 -4.39
CA LYS A 17 -2.97 15.81 -5.68
C LYS A 17 -2.22 15.10 -6.80
N THR A 18 -2.96 14.56 -7.75
CA THR A 18 -2.44 13.96 -8.99
C THR A 18 -1.96 15.04 -9.97
N ALA A 19 -1.36 14.64 -11.08
CA ALA A 19 -0.98 15.56 -12.16
C ALA A 19 -2.18 16.34 -12.73
N SER A 20 -3.37 15.75 -12.72
CA SER A 20 -4.63 16.40 -13.13
C SER A 20 -5.26 17.27 -12.03
N LYS A 21 -4.52 17.57 -10.95
CA LYS A 21 -4.94 18.39 -9.79
C LYS A 21 -6.11 17.80 -8.99
N LYS A 22 -6.51 16.56 -9.25
CA LYS A 22 -7.51 15.84 -8.46
C LYS A 22 -6.87 15.23 -7.22
N PRO A 23 -7.63 14.98 -6.14
CA PRO A 23 -7.12 14.22 -4.99
C PRO A 23 -6.59 12.84 -5.43
N VAL A 24 -5.53 12.38 -4.79
CA VAL A 24 -5.05 11.01 -4.95
C VAL A 24 -6.13 10.04 -4.44
N LEU A 25 -6.41 8.98 -5.21
CA LEU A 25 -7.35 7.94 -4.79
C LEU A 25 -6.87 7.29 -3.49
N ASN A 26 -7.80 7.03 -2.57
CA ASN A 26 -7.49 6.43 -1.26
C ASN A 26 -6.47 7.23 -0.42
N LYS A 27 -6.40 8.57 -0.62
CA LYS A 27 -5.47 9.49 0.04
C LYS A 27 -5.32 9.24 1.55
N GLU A 28 -6.43 9.06 2.27
CA GLU A 28 -6.38 8.91 3.73
C GLU A 28 -5.78 7.56 4.15
N LEU A 29 -5.97 6.49 3.38
CA LEU A 29 -5.26 5.21 3.60
C LEU A 29 -3.76 5.35 3.36
N TRP A 30 -3.37 6.05 2.28
CA TRP A 30 -1.96 6.30 1.99
C TRP A 30 -1.27 7.14 3.06
N LYS A 31 -1.92 8.18 3.58
CA LYS A 31 -1.39 8.98 4.69
C LYS A 31 -1.20 8.14 5.95
N ARG A 32 -2.18 7.28 6.27
CA ARG A 32 -2.08 6.38 7.42
C ARG A 32 -0.90 5.42 7.26
N LEU A 33 -0.73 4.85 6.07
CA LEU A 33 0.41 3.98 5.77
C LEU A 33 1.75 4.72 5.85
N ASP A 34 1.86 5.93 5.29
CA ASP A 34 3.06 6.78 5.36
C ASP A 34 3.46 7.04 6.81
N ASN A 35 2.49 7.45 7.65
CA ASN A 35 2.73 7.71 9.06
C ASN A 35 3.28 6.48 9.78
N LEU A 36 2.67 5.31 9.59
CA LEU A 36 3.12 4.06 10.20
C LEU A 36 4.50 3.63 9.70
N THR A 37 4.78 3.82 8.41
CA THR A 37 6.07 3.50 7.80
C THR A 37 7.19 4.38 8.33
N ASN A 38 6.89 5.63 8.73
CA ASN A 38 7.88 6.52 9.34
C ASN A 38 8.18 6.18 10.81
N LEU A 39 7.36 5.35 11.46
CA LEU A 39 7.60 4.89 12.84
C LEU A 39 8.55 3.69 12.94
N HIS A 40 8.73 2.94 11.85
CA HIS A 40 9.50 1.70 11.83
C HIS A 40 10.51 1.69 10.68
N SER A 41 11.58 0.90 10.81
CA SER A 41 12.44 0.61 9.66
C SER A 41 11.78 -0.50 8.84
N VAL A 42 11.19 -0.15 7.70
CA VAL A 42 10.43 -1.07 6.84
C VAL A 42 11.17 -1.32 5.53
N GLU A 43 11.44 -2.59 5.22
CA GLU A 43 11.92 -3.03 3.92
C GLU A 43 10.74 -3.57 3.08
N TRP A 44 10.49 -2.98 1.92
CA TRP A 44 9.41 -3.41 1.03
C TRP A 44 9.92 -4.46 0.04
N LYS A 45 9.33 -5.66 0.09
CA LYS A 45 9.62 -6.75 -0.85
C LYS A 45 8.39 -7.03 -1.70
N TRP A 46 8.50 -6.81 -3.00
CA TRP A 46 7.46 -7.24 -3.93
C TRP A 46 7.62 -8.73 -4.23
N VAL A 47 6.56 -9.49 -4.01
CA VAL A 47 6.47 -10.89 -4.39
C VAL A 47 5.39 -11.04 -5.45
N LYS A 48 5.61 -11.95 -6.40
CA LYS A 48 4.61 -12.29 -7.41
C LYS A 48 3.49 -13.10 -6.74
N GLY A 49 2.23 -12.74 -6.98
CA GLY A 49 1.09 -13.51 -6.49
C GLY A 49 1.06 -14.93 -7.08
N HIS A 50 0.54 -15.88 -6.32
CA HIS A 50 0.41 -17.30 -6.70
C HIS A 50 1.72 -17.92 -7.21
N SER A 51 2.84 -17.50 -6.62
CA SER A 51 4.17 -18.03 -6.95
C SER A 51 4.64 -19.11 -5.97
N GLY A 52 3.76 -19.54 -5.06
CA GLY A 52 4.08 -20.56 -4.05
C GLY A 52 4.81 -20.00 -2.83
N HIS A 53 4.89 -18.68 -2.66
CA HIS A 53 5.43 -18.07 -1.45
C HIS A 53 4.45 -18.28 -0.29
N ARG A 54 4.73 -19.28 0.55
CA ARG A 54 3.83 -19.77 1.60
C ARG A 54 3.15 -18.66 2.41
N GLU A 55 3.93 -17.70 2.92
CA GLU A 55 3.43 -16.61 3.76
C GLU A 55 2.51 -15.65 2.98
N ASN A 56 2.76 -15.44 1.68
CA ASN A 56 1.88 -14.64 0.83
C ASN A 56 0.56 -15.37 0.56
N GLU A 57 0.59 -16.68 0.30
CA GLU A 57 -0.63 -17.47 0.11
C GLU A 57 -1.48 -17.51 1.39
N ILE A 58 -0.85 -17.58 2.57
CA ILE A 58 -1.57 -17.48 3.85
C ILE A 58 -2.23 -16.11 3.99
N ALA A 59 -1.53 -15.01 3.66
CA ALA A 59 -2.09 -13.67 3.71
C ALA A 59 -3.29 -13.51 2.76
N ASP A 60 -3.22 -14.09 1.56
CA ASP A 60 -4.32 -14.11 0.59
C ASP A 60 -5.53 -14.89 1.11
N GLN A 61 -5.32 -16.10 1.66
CA GLN A 61 -6.39 -16.90 2.27
C GLN A 61 -7.10 -16.17 3.42
N LEU A 62 -6.33 -15.51 4.29
CA LEU A 62 -6.89 -14.74 5.40
C LEU A 62 -7.67 -13.51 4.91
N ALA A 63 -7.20 -12.85 3.84
CA ALA A 63 -7.91 -11.73 3.24
C ALA A 63 -9.26 -12.18 2.63
N ASN A 64 -9.29 -13.33 1.93
CA ASN A 64 -10.52 -13.91 1.37
C ASN A 64 -11.51 -14.30 2.48
N LYS A 65 -11.02 -14.95 3.54
CA LYS A 65 -11.87 -15.28 4.70
C LYS A 65 -12.51 -14.04 5.32
N GLY A 66 -11.78 -12.94 5.39
CA GLY A 66 -12.30 -11.66 5.90
C GLY A 66 -13.41 -11.04 5.03
N ILE A 67 -13.53 -11.43 3.76
CA ILE A 67 -14.64 -11.03 2.88
C ILE A 67 -15.85 -11.93 3.13
N ASP A 68 -15.64 -13.24 3.25
CA ASP A 68 -16.73 -14.20 3.47
C ASP A 68 -17.46 -14.01 4.82
N GLU A 69 -16.80 -13.35 5.78
CA GLU A 69 -17.36 -13.03 7.10
C GLU A 69 -18.11 -11.67 7.15
N ILE A 70 -18.20 -10.93 6.03
CA ILE A 70 -18.92 -9.64 5.90
C ILE A 70 -20.29 -9.86 5.24
#